data_AF-A0A496B697-F1
#
_entry.id   AF-A0A496B697-F1
#
_cell.length_a   1.000
_cell.length_b   1.000
_cell.length_c   1.000
_cell.angle_alpha   90.00
_cell.angle_beta   90.00
_cell.angle_gamma   90.00
#
_symmetry.space_group_name_H-M   'P 1'
#
loop_
_entity.id
_entity.type
_entity.pdbx_description
1 polymer ?
#
loop_
_entity_poly.entity_id
_entity_poly.type
_entity_poly.pdbx_seq_one_letter_code
_entity_poly.pdbx_strand_id
1 'polypeptide(L)'
;MRTAHTNRNTPDMPTPYSAVPPPYVKTFTEYLRGAGYYCSNNSKTDYQFTPPSTAWDDCSNTGHWRNREEGQPFFSVFNPTVTHESGMWARENSPPLTTNPDDVQLPPYLPDTQKSREALARHYDNLSTADARVGELLAQLEEDGLAENTIVFLWSDHGEGLPRGKRWPYDAGIRIPLIVRWPGELSPDSVSQQLVSLIDLGPTVLSLCGVEAPQHLQGQPFLGPQTVERNYIFATRDRYDESYDMVRAVRDKRYKYIRNYYPEKPYLLWIPYRNRHPIMQEMWRLHAAGKLEEERGVMFQYPRPAEELYDVANDRYELNNLASDAAHADVLERMRGALAQWQSDFGDMGDIPEEQMVARWYPDGKQPKTAAPIFIPINAANPGMEVAESGGRWEAPLLLQLHCSTHGASIAWTTDSGDDARWRLYTEPLRLQKGETTVRAKAVRIGYQESAERAIRVEVV
;
A
#
# COMPACT_ATOMS: atom_id res chain seq x y z
N MET A 1 -4.33 0.32 -9.95
CA MET A 1 -5.16 1.53 -10.05
C MET A 1 -4.53 2.68 -9.27
N ARG A 2 -3.65 3.41 -9.98
CA ARG A 2 -3.48 4.86 -9.72
C ARG A 2 -4.86 5.51 -9.78
N THR A 3 -5.06 6.67 -9.17
CA THR A 3 -6.32 7.40 -9.32
C THR A 3 -6.57 7.67 -10.81
N ALA A 4 -7.35 6.78 -11.42
CA ALA A 4 -7.48 6.69 -12.86
C ALA A 4 -8.81 7.36 -13.21
N HIS A 5 -8.75 8.65 -13.49
CA HIS A 5 -9.89 9.32 -14.08
C HIS A 5 -9.93 9.02 -15.58
N THR A 6 -10.72 8.03 -15.99
CA THR A 6 -11.18 7.83 -17.38
C THR A 6 -12.70 7.96 -17.50
N ASN A 7 -13.35 8.52 -16.47
CA ASN A 7 -14.78 8.68 -16.43
C ASN A 7 -15.21 9.84 -17.34
N ARG A 8 -15.97 9.55 -18.40
CA ARG A 8 -16.44 10.55 -19.36
C ARG A 8 -17.29 11.68 -18.74
N ASN A 9 -17.80 11.50 -17.53
CA ASN A 9 -18.67 12.46 -16.87
C ASN A 9 -17.91 13.48 -16.00
N THR A 10 -16.60 13.32 -15.81
CA THR A 10 -15.77 14.21 -14.98
C THR A 10 -14.49 14.65 -15.71
N PRO A 11 -14.57 15.07 -16.99
CA PRO A 11 -13.40 15.25 -17.88
C PRO A 11 -12.32 16.21 -17.34
N ASP A 12 -12.69 17.13 -16.45
CA ASP A 12 -11.80 18.14 -15.88
C ASP A 12 -11.00 17.64 -14.66
N MET A 13 -11.27 16.43 -14.15
CA MET A 13 -10.47 15.89 -13.05
C MET A 13 -9.03 15.57 -13.50
N PRO A 14 -8.04 15.73 -12.60
CA PRO A 14 -6.66 15.42 -12.90
C PRO A 14 -6.51 14.05 -13.55
N THR A 15 -5.82 14.05 -14.70
CA THR A 15 -5.48 12.83 -15.42
C THR A 15 -4.56 11.95 -14.57
N PRO A 16 -4.46 10.64 -14.86
CA PRO A 16 -3.57 9.76 -14.11
C PRO A 16 -2.14 10.31 -14.12
N TYR A 17 -1.58 10.55 -12.93
CA TYR A 17 -0.19 10.97 -12.72
C TYR A 17 0.55 9.95 -11.84
N SER A 18 1.87 10.14 -11.71
CA SER A 18 2.70 9.44 -10.74
C SER A 18 3.17 10.45 -9.70
N ALA A 19 2.76 10.25 -8.45
CA ALA A 19 3.20 11.10 -7.35
C ALA A 19 4.73 11.08 -7.24
N VAL A 20 5.32 12.25 -6.96
CA VAL A 20 6.75 12.40 -6.74
C VAL A 20 6.99 12.62 -5.23
N PRO A 21 7.28 11.56 -4.45
CA PRO A 21 7.62 11.73 -3.03
C PRO A 21 8.97 12.45 -2.89
N PRO A 22 9.44 12.82 -1.68
CA PRO A 22 10.78 13.38 -1.50
C PRO A 22 11.92 12.47 -2.04
N PRO A 23 13.09 13.02 -2.38
CA PRO A 23 14.19 12.29 -3.03
C PRO A 23 14.80 11.16 -2.21
N TYR A 24 14.75 11.27 -0.89
CA TYR A 24 15.23 10.25 0.03
C TYR A 24 14.26 9.08 0.23
N VAL A 25 13.00 9.20 -0.22
CA VAL A 25 12.00 8.14 -0.09
C VAL A 25 12.20 7.08 -1.17
N LYS A 26 12.25 5.83 -0.75
CA LYS A 26 12.31 4.61 -1.57
C LYS A 26 11.19 3.65 -1.17
N THR A 27 10.83 2.71 -2.04
CA THR A 27 10.01 1.56 -1.61
C THR A 27 10.82 0.72 -0.64
N PHE A 28 10.26 0.28 0.49
CA PHE A 28 11.05 -0.39 1.54
C PHE A 28 11.75 -1.66 1.05
N THR A 29 11.19 -2.31 0.03
CA THR A 29 11.77 -3.48 -0.64
C THR A 29 13.11 -3.17 -1.32
N GLU A 30 13.40 -1.91 -1.69
CA GLU A 30 14.75 -1.55 -2.17
C GLU A 30 15.80 -1.76 -1.08
N TYR A 31 15.47 -1.50 0.18
CA TYR A 31 16.40 -1.74 1.29
C TYR A 31 16.63 -3.25 1.50
N LEU A 32 15.57 -4.07 1.38
CA LEU A 32 15.68 -5.53 1.43
C LEU A 32 16.52 -6.08 0.28
N ARG A 33 16.26 -5.64 -0.95
CA ARG A 33 17.05 -6.03 -2.13
C ARG A 33 18.51 -5.62 -1.98
N GLY A 34 18.76 -4.44 -1.42
CA GLY A 34 20.11 -3.99 -1.11
C GLY A 34 20.82 -4.85 -0.06
N ALA A 35 20.07 -5.51 0.82
CA ALA A 35 20.57 -6.49 1.78
C ALA A 35 20.60 -7.93 1.21
N GLY A 36 20.36 -8.13 -0.09
CA GLY A 36 20.46 -9.42 -0.77
C GLY A 36 19.16 -10.22 -0.84
N TYR A 37 18.04 -9.71 -0.34
CA TYR A 37 16.75 -10.39 -0.44
C TYR A 37 16.19 -10.37 -1.85
N TYR A 38 15.66 -11.51 -2.28
CA TYR A 38 14.79 -11.59 -3.45
C TYR A 38 13.40 -11.08 -3.10
N CYS A 39 12.94 -10.01 -3.75
CA CYS A 39 11.65 -9.40 -3.47
C CYS A 39 10.66 -9.66 -4.62
N SER A 40 9.52 -10.30 -4.33
CA SER A 40 8.47 -10.56 -5.33
C SER A 40 7.08 -10.06 -4.92
N ASN A 41 6.29 -9.63 -5.90
CA ASN A 41 4.90 -9.20 -5.72
C ASN A 41 3.97 -9.83 -6.76
N ASN A 42 2.94 -10.54 -6.30
CA ASN A 42 1.98 -11.24 -7.13
C ASN A 42 0.57 -10.64 -6.98
N SER A 43 0.05 -9.88 -7.95
CA SER A 43 0.71 -8.98 -8.90
C SER A 43 0.25 -7.53 -8.72
N LYS A 44 -0.75 -7.33 -7.84
CA LYS A 44 -1.37 -6.03 -7.55
C LYS A 44 -0.36 -5.14 -6.85
N THR A 45 -0.19 -3.92 -7.33
CA THR A 45 0.63 -2.87 -6.67
C THR A 45 -0.24 -1.75 -6.17
N ASP A 46 -1.09 -1.20 -7.05
CA ASP A 46 -2.06 -0.16 -6.72
C ASP A 46 -1.44 1.14 -6.16
N TYR A 47 -0.17 1.39 -6.45
CA TYR A 47 0.52 2.61 -6.03
C TYR A 47 0.04 3.83 -6.82
N GLN A 48 0.15 5.01 -6.21
CA GLN A 48 -0.05 6.30 -6.89
C GLN A 48 1.15 6.70 -7.78
N PHE A 49 2.03 5.77 -8.12
CA PHE A 49 3.13 5.94 -9.05
C PHE A 49 3.38 4.63 -9.81
N THR A 50 4.05 4.70 -10.96
CA THR A 50 4.55 3.49 -11.62
C THR A 50 5.52 2.76 -10.68
N PRO A 51 5.30 1.47 -10.33
CA PRO A 51 6.25 0.70 -9.55
C PRO A 51 7.65 0.79 -10.19
N PRO A 52 8.67 1.31 -9.48
CA PRO A 52 10.00 1.43 -10.07
C PRO A 52 10.58 0.04 -10.30
N SER A 53 11.40 -0.15 -11.36
CA SER A 53 12.03 -1.46 -11.63
C SER A 53 12.97 -1.92 -10.51
N THR A 54 13.34 -1.00 -9.62
CA THR A 54 14.14 -1.25 -8.43
C THR A 54 13.33 -1.76 -7.25
N ALA A 55 12.00 -1.61 -7.23
CA ALA A 55 11.17 -2.05 -6.11
C ALA A 55 11.11 -3.58 -5.94
N TRP A 56 11.09 -4.33 -7.04
CA TRP A 56 10.87 -5.78 -7.02
C TRP A 56 11.85 -6.47 -7.96
N ASP A 57 12.30 -7.66 -7.60
CA ASP A 57 12.96 -8.58 -8.53
C ASP A 57 11.94 -9.18 -9.50
N ASP A 58 10.71 -9.45 -9.03
CA ASP A 58 9.60 -9.94 -9.85
C ASP A 58 8.27 -9.34 -9.40
N CYS A 59 7.65 -8.53 -10.25
CA CYS A 59 6.32 -7.96 -10.01
C CYS A 59 5.39 -8.38 -11.16
N SER A 60 4.93 -9.62 -11.12
CA SER A 60 4.12 -10.25 -12.17
C SER A 60 3.10 -11.21 -11.59
N ASN A 61 2.19 -11.74 -12.44
CA ASN A 61 1.25 -12.80 -12.04
C ASN A 61 1.96 -14.11 -11.67
N THR A 62 3.23 -14.26 -12.03
CA THR A 62 4.08 -15.41 -11.71
C THR A 62 5.08 -15.10 -10.60
N GLY A 63 5.00 -13.91 -9.99
CA GLY A 63 5.82 -13.50 -8.85
C GLY A 63 5.75 -14.54 -7.74
N HIS A 64 6.91 -15.12 -7.39
CA HIS A 64 6.99 -16.19 -6.41
C HIS A 64 8.37 -16.27 -5.76
N TRP A 65 8.45 -16.64 -4.48
CA TRP A 65 9.75 -16.90 -3.83
C TRP A 65 10.55 -18.03 -4.48
N ARG A 66 9.93 -18.86 -5.32
CA ARG A 66 10.57 -19.99 -6.01
C ARG A 66 11.42 -19.53 -7.20
N ASN A 67 11.27 -18.27 -7.63
CA ASN A 67 12.04 -17.68 -8.73
C ASN A 67 13.39 -17.09 -8.26
N ARG A 68 13.72 -17.23 -6.97
CA ARG A 68 14.98 -16.72 -6.37
C ARG A 68 16.17 -17.63 -6.69
N GLU A 69 17.38 -17.13 -6.46
CA GLU A 69 18.59 -17.96 -6.50
C GLU A 69 18.63 -18.96 -5.33
N GLU A 70 19.27 -20.12 -5.52
CA GLU A 70 19.43 -21.11 -4.45
C GLU A 70 20.11 -20.49 -3.22
N GLY A 71 19.52 -20.70 -2.04
CA GLY A 71 20.01 -20.14 -0.77
C GLY A 71 19.73 -18.64 -0.56
N GLN A 72 19.19 -17.92 -1.55
CA GLN A 72 18.86 -16.50 -1.39
C GLN A 72 17.68 -16.32 -0.42
N PRO A 73 17.72 -15.38 0.54
CA PRO A 73 16.56 -15.04 1.35
C PRO A 73 15.51 -14.31 0.51
N PHE A 74 14.24 -14.33 0.93
CA PHE A 74 13.15 -13.74 0.14
C PHE A 74 12.16 -12.93 0.97
N PHE A 75 11.48 -12.02 0.27
CA PHE A 75 10.27 -11.33 0.72
C PHE A 75 9.24 -11.41 -0.42
N SER A 76 8.11 -12.08 -0.19
CA SER A 76 7.12 -12.35 -1.24
C SER A 76 5.71 -11.94 -0.79
N VAL A 77 5.03 -11.18 -1.63
CA VAL A 77 3.65 -10.71 -1.39
C VAL A 77 2.70 -11.36 -2.38
N PHE A 78 1.58 -11.89 -1.87
CA PHE A 78 0.50 -12.48 -2.66
C PHE A 78 -0.80 -11.71 -2.39
N ASN A 79 -1.45 -11.24 -3.44
CA ASN A 79 -2.62 -10.35 -3.36
C ASN A 79 -3.86 -11.03 -3.95
N PRO A 80 -4.54 -11.93 -3.22
CA PRO A 80 -5.80 -12.49 -3.69
C PRO A 80 -6.84 -11.37 -3.86
N THR A 81 -7.52 -11.33 -5.01
CA THR A 81 -8.48 -10.26 -5.36
C THR A 81 -9.94 -10.66 -5.19
N VAL A 82 -10.21 -11.92 -4.83
CA VAL A 82 -11.55 -12.52 -4.77
C VAL A 82 -12.48 -11.82 -3.76
N THR A 83 -11.91 -11.27 -2.69
CA THR A 83 -12.63 -10.55 -1.63
C THR A 83 -12.85 -9.06 -1.92
N HIS A 84 -12.40 -8.56 -3.08
CA HIS A 84 -12.64 -7.17 -3.49
C HIS A 84 -14.15 -6.82 -3.49
N GLU A 85 -14.53 -5.55 -3.29
CA GLU A 85 -15.94 -5.12 -3.17
C GLU A 85 -16.81 -5.62 -4.34
N SER A 86 -16.24 -5.75 -5.54
CA SER A 86 -16.91 -6.26 -6.74
C SER A 86 -17.17 -7.77 -6.75
N GLY A 87 -16.55 -8.53 -5.84
CA GLY A 87 -16.82 -9.95 -5.62
C GLY A 87 -18.17 -10.19 -4.94
N MET A 88 -18.74 -9.16 -4.28
CA MET A 88 -20.05 -9.21 -3.65
C MET A 88 -21.19 -8.95 -4.65
N TRP A 89 -20.87 -8.53 -5.87
CA TRP A 89 -21.87 -8.18 -6.88
C TRP A 89 -22.32 -9.44 -7.59
N ALA A 90 -23.63 -9.72 -7.57
CA ALA A 90 -24.21 -10.81 -8.35
C ALA A 90 -23.96 -10.57 -9.86
N ARG A 91 -23.46 -11.59 -10.54
CA ARG A 91 -23.27 -11.63 -11.99
C ARG A 91 -24.06 -12.80 -12.55
N GLU A 92 -24.37 -12.76 -13.85
CA GLU A 92 -25.14 -13.81 -14.52
C GLU A 92 -24.56 -15.22 -14.32
N ASN A 93 -23.23 -15.32 -14.24
CA ASN A 93 -22.50 -16.58 -14.03
C ASN A 93 -21.87 -16.69 -12.63
N SER A 94 -22.41 -15.99 -11.63
CA SER A 94 -21.95 -16.16 -10.25
C SER A 94 -22.27 -17.58 -9.77
N PRO A 95 -21.34 -18.25 -9.06
CA PRO A 95 -21.64 -19.54 -8.47
C PRO A 95 -22.79 -19.41 -7.46
N PRO A 96 -23.57 -20.50 -7.27
CA PRO A 96 -24.58 -20.55 -6.22
C PRO A 96 -23.90 -20.31 -4.86
N LEU A 97 -24.65 -19.68 -3.95
CA LEU A 97 -24.16 -19.43 -2.61
C LEU A 97 -24.02 -20.76 -1.85
N THR A 98 -22.88 -20.92 -1.17
CA THR A 98 -22.68 -22.02 -0.21
C THR A 98 -23.09 -21.56 1.17
N THR A 99 -22.77 -20.32 1.54
CA THR A 99 -23.26 -19.67 2.74
C THR A 99 -24.75 -19.37 2.63
N ASN A 100 -25.55 -19.84 3.59
CA ASN A 100 -26.96 -19.52 3.67
C ASN A 100 -27.17 -18.03 4.05
N PRO A 101 -27.88 -17.22 3.25
CA PRO A 101 -28.16 -15.82 3.55
C PRO A 101 -28.90 -15.59 4.89
N ASP A 102 -29.67 -16.56 5.38
CA ASP A 102 -30.38 -16.39 6.65
C ASP A 102 -29.43 -16.44 7.87
N ASP A 103 -28.25 -17.04 7.71
CA ASP A 103 -27.26 -17.21 8.77
C ASP A 103 -26.27 -16.03 8.88
N VAL A 104 -26.30 -15.08 7.93
CA VAL A 104 -25.38 -13.92 7.98
C VAL A 104 -25.89 -12.83 8.93
N GLN A 105 -24.95 -12.17 9.61
CA GLN A 105 -25.22 -11.05 10.50
C GLN A 105 -24.76 -9.74 9.85
N LEU A 106 -25.71 -8.88 9.49
CA LEU A 106 -25.44 -7.57 8.93
C LEU A 106 -25.12 -6.57 10.05
N PRO A 107 -24.14 -5.66 9.85
CA PRO A 107 -24.00 -4.48 10.69
C PRO A 107 -25.33 -3.71 10.82
N PRO A 108 -25.65 -3.17 12.01
CA PRO A 108 -26.96 -2.59 12.30
C PRO A 108 -27.27 -1.34 11.45
N TYR A 109 -26.26 -0.68 10.89
CA TYR A 109 -26.42 0.46 9.98
C TYR A 109 -26.72 0.07 8.53
N LEU A 110 -26.83 -1.23 8.21
CA LEU A 110 -27.21 -1.72 6.88
C LEU A 110 -28.65 -2.24 6.87
N PRO A 111 -29.37 -2.11 5.74
CA PRO A 111 -30.71 -2.65 5.62
C PRO A 111 -30.70 -4.17 5.62
N ASP A 112 -31.45 -4.76 6.55
CA ASP A 112 -31.61 -6.20 6.67
C ASP A 112 -32.66 -6.71 5.67
N THR A 113 -32.21 -6.97 4.45
CA THR A 113 -33.04 -7.50 3.37
C THR A 113 -32.34 -8.69 2.74
N GLN A 114 -33.11 -9.54 2.03
CA GLN A 114 -32.56 -10.67 1.28
C GLN A 114 -31.40 -10.25 0.37
N LYS A 115 -31.53 -9.12 -0.33
CA LYS A 115 -30.49 -8.58 -1.22
C LYS A 115 -29.20 -8.24 -0.47
N SER A 116 -29.30 -7.73 0.76
CA SER A 116 -28.14 -7.43 1.59
C SER A 116 -27.49 -8.70 2.13
N ARG A 117 -28.32 -9.64 2.60
CA ARG A 117 -27.89 -10.94 3.12
C ARG A 117 -27.15 -11.75 2.06
N GLU A 118 -27.67 -11.84 0.84
CA GLU A 118 -27.03 -12.52 -0.28
C GLU A 118 -25.68 -11.91 -0.67
N ALA A 119 -25.57 -10.58 -0.64
CA ALA A 119 -24.32 -9.90 -0.95
C ALA A 119 -23.24 -10.21 0.10
N LEU A 120 -23.61 -10.24 1.39
CA LEU A 120 -22.69 -10.60 2.48
C LEU A 120 -22.36 -12.10 2.50
N ALA A 121 -23.33 -12.97 2.25
CA ALA A 121 -23.11 -14.41 2.09
C ALA A 121 -22.10 -14.71 0.99
N ARG A 122 -22.19 -14.00 -0.14
CA ARG A 122 -21.19 -14.09 -1.22
C ARG A 122 -19.81 -13.64 -0.77
N HIS A 123 -19.72 -12.62 0.08
CA HIS A 123 -18.44 -12.20 0.66
C HIS A 123 -17.83 -13.31 1.52
N TYR A 124 -18.63 -14.04 2.31
CA TYR A 124 -18.17 -15.17 3.10
C TYR A 124 -17.68 -16.34 2.24
N ASP A 125 -18.38 -16.66 1.14
CA ASP A 125 -17.91 -17.66 0.17
C ASP A 125 -16.58 -17.24 -0.48
N ASN A 126 -16.42 -15.95 -0.81
CA ASN A 126 -15.17 -15.40 -1.33
C ASN A 126 -14.04 -15.44 -0.29
N LEU A 127 -14.35 -15.22 1.00
CA LEU A 127 -13.38 -15.35 2.09
C LEU A 127 -12.89 -16.79 2.24
N SER A 128 -13.80 -17.77 2.18
CA SER A 128 -13.45 -19.20 2.16
C SER A 128 -12.53 -19.55 0.98
N THR A 129 -12.81 -18.99 -0.20
CA THR A 129 -11.94 -19.16 -1.38
C THR A 129 -10.56 -18.53 -1.17
N ALA A 130 -10.48 -17.35 -0.56
CA ALA A 130 -9.20 -16.70 -0.23
C ALA A 130 -8.41 -17.48 0.82
N ASP A 131 -9.09 -18.03 1.83
CA ASP A 131 -8.49 -18.85 2.89
C ASP A 131 -7.88 -20.15 2.32
N ALA A 132 -8.60 -20.84 1.42
CA ALA A 132 -8.06 -22.00 0.72
C ALA A 132 -6.76 -21.67 -0.04
N ARG A 133 -6.69 -20.49 -0.67
CA ARG A 133 -5.47 -20.02 -1.35
C ARG A 133 -4.31 -19.74 -0.38
N VAL A 134 -4.60 -19.27 0.83
CA VAL A 134 -3.58 -19.15 1.89
C VAL A 134 -3.07 -20.54 2.27
N GLY A 135 -3.96 -21.52 2.44
CA GLY A 135 -3.60 -22.92 2.70
C GLY A 135 -2.67 -23.52 1.64
N GLU A 136 -2.94 -23.26 0.35
CA GLU A 136 -2.07 -23.69 -0.76
C GLU A 136 -0.66 -23.08 -0.69
N LEU A 137 -0.53 -21.82 -0.26
CA LEU A 137 0.78 -21.17 -0.12
C LEU A 137 1.55 -21.72 1.10
N LEU A 138 0.86 -21.98 2.20
CA LEU A 138 1.45 -22.61 3.38
C LEU A 138 1.95 -24.02 3.08
N ALA A 139 1.16 -24.82 2.35
CA ALA A 139 1.58 -26.15 1.89
C ALA A 139 2.81 -26.10 0.99
N GLN A 140 2.94 -25.08 0.13
CA GLN A 140 4.13 -24.89 -0.69
C GLN A 140 5.37 -24.52 0.14
N LEU A 141 5.23 -23.75 1.23
CA LEU A 141 6.33 -23.51 2.15
C LEU A 141 6.80 -24.79 2.85
N GLU A 142 5.87 -25.70 3.18
CA GLU A 142 6.20 -27.02 3.74
C GLU A 142 6.91 -27.91 2.70
N GLU A 143 6.37 -27.99 1.47
CA GLU A 143 6.96 -28.70 0.34
C GLU A 143 8.40 -28.24 0.06
N ASP A 144 8.64 -26.93 0.11
CA ASP A 144 9.94 -26.33 -0.13
C ASP A 144 10.90 -26.46 1.08
N GLY A 145 10.45 -27.02 2.20
CA GLY A 145 11.23 -27.11 3.44
C GLY A 145 11.50 -25.75 4.10
N LEU A 146 10.69 -24.73 3.78
CA LEU A 146 10.86 -23.34 4.23
C LEU A 146 9.93 -22.96 5.40
N ALA A 147 8.97 -23.80 5.75
CA ALA A 147 7.92 -23.50 6.73
C ALA A 147 8.48 -23.02 8.08
N GLU A 148 9.54 -23.63 8.60
CA GLU A 148 10.11 -23.27 9.90
C GLU A 148 11.06 -22.05 9.86
N ASN A 149 11.43 -21.59 8.67
CA ASN A 149 12.35 -20.46 8.47
C ASN A 149 11.67 -19.28 7.73
N THR A 150 10.33 -19.21 7.80
CA THR A 150 9.55 -18.16 7.13
C THR A 150 8.58 -17.51 8.11
N ILE A 151 8.63 -16.18 8.20
CA ILE A 151 7.61 -15.39 8.89
C ILE A 151 6.48 -15.12 7.89
N VAL A 152 5.25 -15.50 8.25
CA VAL A 152 4.06 -15.29 7.41
C VAL A 152 3.19 -14.22 8.04
N PHE A 153 2.88 -13.19 7.26
CA PHE A 153 1.93 -12.14 7.61
C PHE A 153 0.68 -12.29 6.74
N LEU A 154 -0.50 -12.24 7.34
CA LEU A 154 -1.79 -12.16 6.65
C LEU A 154 -2.51 -10.88 7.08
N TRP A 155 -2.81 -10.00 6.14
CA TRP A 155 -3.49 -8.73 6.40
C TRP A 155 -4.36 -8.29 5.21
N SER A 156 -5.18 -7.25 5.42
CA SER A 156 -5.99 -6.60 4.37
C SER A 156 -5.48 -5.17 4.09
N ASP A 157 -5.67 -4.64 2.88
CA ASP A 157 -5.28 -3.25 2.54
C ASP A 157 -6.23 -2.21 3.17
N HIS A 158 -7.50 -2.56 3.33
CA HIS A 158 -8.50 -1.79 4.08
C HIS A 158 -9.59 -2.72 4.63
N GLY A 159 -10.56 -2.16 5.37
CA GLY A 159 -11.71 -2.87 5.91
C GLY A 159 -12.69 -3.35 4.82
N GLU A 160 -13.85 -3.86 5.23
CA GLU A 160 -14.78 -4.52 4.30
C GLU A 160 -15.27 -3.57 3.19
N GLY A 161 -15.54 -4.12 2.00
CA GLY A 161 -16.10 -3.40 0.84
C GLY A 161 -17.54 -2.89 1.04
N LEU A 162 -18.03 -2.91 2.27
CA LEU A 162 -19.37 -2.51 2.66
C LEU A 162 -19.53 -0.98 2.75
N PRO A 163 -20.78 -0.48 2.68
CA PRO A 163 -21.09 0.91 3.04
C PRO A 163 -20.58 1.22 4.47
N ARG A 164 -20.10 2.45 4.72
CA ARG A 164 -19.42 2.88 5.96
C ARG A 164 -18.05 2.20 6.23
N GLY A 165 -17.70 1.12 5.53
CA GLY A 165 -16.37 0.50 5.56
C GLY A 165 -15.40 1.17 4.60
N LYS A 166 -15.05 0.50 3.49
CA LYS A 166 -14.15 1.01 2.44
C LYS A 166 -14.44 2.48 2.09
N ARG A 167 -13.37 3.30 2.03
CA ARG A 167 -13.35 4.78 1.83
C ARG A 167 -13.63 5.62 3.07
N TRP A 168 -13.88 5.03 4.24
CA TRP A 168 -14.11 5.76 5.49
C TRP A 168 -13.11 5.39 6.59
N PRO A 169 -12.77 6.33 7.50
CA PRO A 169 -11.87 6.07 8.62
C PRO A 169 -12.57 5.46 9.87
N TYR A 170 -13.78 4.93 9.72
CA TYR A 170 -14.46 4.13 10.74
C TYR A 170 -13.74 2.80 10.97
N ASP A 171 -13.96 2.12 12.10
CA ASP A 171 -13.32 0.84 12.42
C ASP A 171 -13.71 -0.21 11.37
N ALA A 172 -14.93 -0.13 10.82
CA ALA A 172 -15.34 -0.93 9.66
C ALA A 172 -14.46 -0.75 8.42
N GLY A 173 -13.77 0.39 8.28
CA GLY A 173 -12.88 0.73 7.16
C GLY A 173 -11.39 0.60 7.46
N ILE A 174 -10.95 0.67 8.72
CA ILE A 174 -9.52 0.68 9.09
C ILE A 174 -9.09 -0.44 10.05
N ARG A 175 -10.01 -1.09 10.75
CA ARG A 175 -9.69 -2.21 11.67
C ARG A 175 -9.68 -3.52 10.90
N ILE A 176 -8.54 -3.80 10.29
CA ILE A 176 -8.29 -4.97 9.44
C ILE A 176 -7.76 -6.18 10.23
N PRO A 177 -7.83 -7.41 9.69
CA PRO A 177 -7.07 -8.53 10.22
C PRO A 177 -5.55 -8.29 10.06
N LEU A 178 -4.79 -8.72 11.06
CA LEU A 178 -3.33 -8.88 11.01
C LEU A 178 -2.99 -10.14 11.81
N ILE A 179 -2.65 -11.23 11.11
CA ILE A 179 -2.24 -12.50 11.70
C ILE A 179 -0.79 -12.74 11.33
N VAL A 180 0.04 -13.11 12.31
CA VAL A 180 1.47 -13.36 12.11
C VAL A 180 1.83 -14.75 12.61
N ARG A 181 2.44 -15.56 11.75
CA ARG A 181 3.08 -16.83 12.11
C ARG A 181 4.59 -16.62 12.09
N TRP A 182 5.22 -16.78 13.25
CA TRP A 182 6.67 -16.74 13.40
C TRP A 182 7.14 -17.96 14.20
N PRO A 183 7.53 -19.05 13.52
CA PRO A 183 7.92 -20.30 14.18
C PRO A 183 9.07 -20.08 15.18
N GLY A 184 8.95 -20.72 16.36
CA GLY A 184 9.94 -20.62 17.43
C GLY A 184 9.91 -19.34 18.27
N GLU A 185 9.34 -18.25 17.75
CA GLU A 185 9.40 -16.93 18.40
C GLU A 185 8.03 -16.47 18.94
N LEU A 186 6.94 -16.74 18.21
CA LEU A 186 5.59 -16.41 18.67
C LEU A 186 4.86 -17.65 19.19
N SER A 187 4.24 -17.49 20.36
CA SER A 187 3.35 -18.52 20.91
C SER A 187 2.07 -18.60 20.07
N PRO A 188 1.64 -19.81 19.65
CA PRO A 188 0.35 -20.01 19.01
C PRO A 188 -0.81 -19.45 19.84
N ASP A 189 -1.88 -19.04 19.17
CA ASP A 189 -3.11 -18.51 19.77
C ASP A 189 -2.94 -17.27 20.67
N SER A 190 -1.78 -16.59 20.58
CA SER A 190 -1.54 -15.33 21.28
C SER A 190 -2.24 -14.15 20.60
N VAL A 191 -2.71 -13.20 21.41
CA VAL A 191 -3.41 -12.00 20.93
C VAL A 191 -2.74 -10.75 21.49
N SER A 192 -2.39 -9.82 20.62
CA SER A 192 -1.89 -8.49 21.00
C SER A 192 -3.01 -7.44 20.93
N GLN A 193 -3.06 -6.56 21.92
CA GLN A 193 -3.93 -5.38 21.95
C GLN A 193 -3.19 -4.08 21.55
N GLN A 194 -1.98 -4.21 20.99
CA GLN A 194 -1.21 -3.08 20.49
C GLN A 194 -1.96 -2.40 19.32
N LEU A 195 -1.87 -1.09 19.25
CA LEU A 195 -2.27 -0.33 18.07
C LEU A 195 -1.19 -0.45 16.99
N VAL A 196 -1.58 -0.95 15.82
CA VAL A 196 -0.71 -1.11 14.64
C VAL A 196 -1.34 -0.37 13.46
N SER A 197 -0.52 0.28 12.65
CA SER A 197 -0.91 0.89 11.37
C SER A 197 -0.15 0.20 10.23
N LEU A 198 -0.73 0.14 9.02
CA LEU A 198 -0.08 -0.51 7.88
C LEU A 198 1.27 0.12 7.50
N ILE A 199 1.50 1.40 7.83
CA ILE A 199 2.81 2.05 7.63
C ILE A 199 3.92 1.40 8.46
N ASP A 200 3.59 0.61 9.48
CA ASP A 200 4.51 -0.10 10.36
C ASP A 200 5.08 -1.37 9.75
N LEU A 201 4.41 -1.93 8.74
CA LEU A 201 4.80 -3.21 8.15
C LEU A 201 6.21 -3.13 7.53
N GLY A 202 6.51 -2.06 6.80
CA GLY A 202 7.83 -1.83 6.22
C GLY A 202 8.95 -1.84 7.27
N PRO A 203 8.93 -0.91 8.25
CA PRO A 203 9.89 -0.89 9.37
C PRO A 203 9.96 -2.21 10.15
N THR A 204 8.83 -2.88 10.37
CA THR A 204 8.78 -4.18 11.06
C THR A 204 9.55 -5.24 10.26
N VAL A 205 9.28 -5.38 8.97
CA VAL A 205 9.97 -6.35 8.11
C VAL A 205 11.47 -6.03 8.03
N LEU A 206 11.85 -4.76 7.88
CA LEU A 206 13.27 -4.36 7.89
C LEU A 206 13.95 -4.77 9.20
N SER A 207 13.33 -4.48 10.35
CA SER A 207 13.86 -4.88 11.66
C SER A 207 14.00 -6.41 11.81
N LEU A 208 13.03 -7.18 11.32
CA LEU A 208 13.07 -8.65 11.39
C LEU A 208 14.15 -9.26 10.49
N CYS A 209 14.45 -8.60 9.37
CA CYS A 209 15.52 -8.98 8.46
C CYS A 209 16.90 -8.45 8.89
N GLY A 210 17.01 -7.74 10.02
CA GLY A 210 18.26 -7.13 10.47
C GLY A 210 18.74 -5.97 9.58
N VAL A 211 17.83 -5.38 8.79
CA VAL A 211 18.10 -4.23 7.93
C VAL A 211 17.75 -2.95 8.68
N GLU A 212 18.69 -2.01 8.74
CA GLU A 212 18.46 -0.72 9.41
C GLU A 212 17.36 0.07 8.69
N ALA A 213 16.30 0.39 9.41
CA ALA A 213 15.21 1.21 8.89
C ALA A 213 15.68 2.68 8.77
N PRO A 214 15.51 3.33 7.61
CA PRO A 214 15.82 4.75 7.47
C PRO A 214 15.01 5.61 8.44
N GLN A 215 15.64 6.63 9.02
CA GLN A 215 15.02 7.54 9.99
C GLN A 215 13.80 8.31 9.46
N HIS A 216 13.63 8.41 8.14
CA HIS A 216 12.49 9.11 7.53
C HIS A 216 11.23 8.26 7.44
N LEU A 217 11.28 6.96 7.78
CA LEU A 217 10.08 6.12 7.84
C LEU A 217 9.24 6.55 9.04
N GLN A 218 7.96 6.84 8.79
CA GLN A 218 7.02 7.33 9.81
C GLN A 218 6.35 6.19 10.60
N GLY A 219 6.39 4.96 10.07
CA GLY A 219 5.96 3.77 10.79
C GLY A 219 7.00 3.32 11.80
N GLN A 220 6.61 2.44 12.71
CA GLN A 220 7.52 1.88 13.72
C GLN A 220 7.39 0.35 13.78
N PRO A 221 8.47 -0.40 14.08
CA PRO A 221 8.36 -1.83 14.25
C PRO A 221 7.34 -2.19 15.34
N PHE A 222 6.40 -3.08 15.05
CA PHE A 222 5.45 -3.62 16.05
C PHE A 222 5.79 -5.04 16.52
N LEU A 223 6.85 -5.63 15.93
CA LEU A 223 7.28 -6.99 16.20
C LEU A 223 8.81 -7.07 16.17
N GLY A 224 9.38 -8.00 16.93
CA GLY A 224 10.82 -8.24 16.98
C GLY A 224 11.57 -7.30 17.95
N PRO A 225 12.90 -7.26 17.87
CA PRO A 225 13.76 -6.66 18.90
C PRO A 225 13.63 -5.13 19.00
N GLN A 226 13.10 -4.46 17.97
CA GLN A 226 12.96 -3.00 17.92
C GLN A 226 11.51 -2.54 18.09
N THR A 227 10.65 -3.38 18.70
CA THR A 227 9.23 -3.07 18.89
C THR A 227 9.01 -1.78 19.66
N VAL A 228 8.13 -0.92 19.13
CA VAL A 228 7.68 0.31 19.79
C VAL A 228 6.16 0.28 19.88
N GLU A 229 5.61 0.47 21.08
CA GLU A 229 4.17 0.68 21.26
C GLU A 229 3.79 2.15 20.98
N ARG A 230 2.59 2.37 20.44
CA ARG A 230 2.00 3.70 20.22
C ARG A 230 0.71 3.87 20.97
N ASN A 231 0.42 5.13 21.29
CA ASN A 231 -0.83 5.54 21.91
C ASN A 231 -1.93 5.85 20.90
N TYR A 232 -1.55 6.21 19.66
CA TYR A 232 -2.47 6.68 18.63
C TYR A 232 -2.15 6.08 17.27
N ILE A 233 -3.18 5.79 16.49
CA ILE A 233 -3.09 5.59 15.03
C ILE A 233 -3.92 6.66 14.33
N PHE A 234 -3.48 7.02 13.12
CA PHE A 234 -4.08 8.08 12.32
C PHE A 234 -4.57 7.50 10.99
N ALA A 235 -5.67 8.04 10.49
CA ALA A 235 -6.22 7.67 9.19
C ALA A 235 -6.68 8.92 8.43
N THR A 236 -6.52 8.88 7.11
CA THR A 236 -6.88 9.98 6.23
C THR A 236 -7.80 9.49 5.11
N ARG A 237 -8.61 10.40 4.60
CA ARG A 237 -9.41 10.23 3.39
C ARG A 237 -9.44 11.57 2.68
N ASP A 238 -9.03 11.56 1.42
CA ASP A 238 -9.05 12.73 0.56
C ASP A 238 -9.92 12.44 -0.68
N ARG A 239 -9.41 12.66 -1.89
CA ARG A 239 -10.06 12.19 -3.10
C ARG A 239 -10.14 10.66 -3.13
N TYR A 240 -11.32 10.15 -3.45
CA TYR A 240 -11.52 8.75 -3.78
C TYR A 240 -12.41 8.66 -5.02
N ASP A 241 -11.94 7.94 -6.03
CA ASP A 241 -12.52 7.88 -7.37
C ASP A 241 -12.86 9.30 -7.92
N GLU A 242 -14.14 9.60 -8.19
CA GLU A 242 -14.60 10.87 -8.76
C GLU A 242 -14.94 11.97 -7.74
N SER A 243 -14.81 11.71 -6.44
CA SER A 243 -15.24 12.66 -5.41
C SER A 243 -14.09 13.16 -4.54
N TYR A 244 -14.08 14.47 -4.28
CA TYR A 244 -13.18 15.10 -3.32
C TYR A 244 -13.84 15.24 -1.95
N ASP A 245 -13.13 14.81 -0.93
CA ASP A 245 -13.44 15.07 0.47
C ASP A 245 -12.13 15.35 1.23
N MET A 246 -12.22 15.68 2.52
CA MET A 246 -11.07 15.74 3.42
C MET A 246 -11.56 15.35 4.82
N VAL A 247 -11.17 14.16 5.24
CA VAL A 247 -11.48 13.60 6.55
C VAL A 247 -10.19 13.11 7.18
N ARG A 248 -10.05 13.39 8.48
CA ARG A 248 -8.90 12.97 9.29
C ARG A 248 -9.41 12.30 10.54
N ALA A 249 -8.73 11.26 10.99
CA ALA A 249 -9.09 10.54 12.19
C ALA A 249 -7.86 10.21 13.03
N VAL A 250 -8.07 10.18 14.34
CA VAL A 250 -7.13 9.64 15.32
C VAL A 250 -7.86 8.68 16.24
N ARG A 251 -7.24 7.54 16.53
CA ARG A 251 -7.78 6.49 17.38
C ARG A 251 -6.75 6.08 18.42
N ASP A 252 -7.15 6.05 19.69
CA ASP A 252 -6.43 5.37 20.75
C ASP A 252 -7.05 3.98 21.02
N LYS A 253 -6.71 3.32 22.13
CA LYS A 253 -7.23 1.97 22.44
C LYS A 253 -8.75 1.95 22.70
N ARG A 254 -9.39 3.08 23.03
CA ARG A 254 -10.81 3.18 23.41
C ARG A 254 -11.60 4.19 22.59
N TYR A 255 -11.01 5.34 22.29
CA TYR A 255 -11.70 6.45 21.63
C TYR A 255 -11.22 6.64 20.20
N LYS A 256 -12.12 7.08 19.34
CA LYS A 256 -11.80 7.59 18.01
C LYS A 256 -12.42 8.96 17.80
N TYR A 257 -11.60 9.88 17.32
CA TYR A 257 -12.01 11.19 16.85
C TYR A 257 -11.91 11.26 15.33
N ILE A 258 -12.91 11.85 14.68
CA ILE A 258 -12.95 12.13 13.24
C ILE A 258 -13.27 13.61 13.03
N ARG A 259 -12.51 14.26 12.15
CA ARG A 259 -12.75 15.63 11.67
C ARG A 259 -13.20 15.60 10.23
N ASN A 260 -14.42 16.08 9.96
CA ASN A 260 -14.90 16.35 8.61
C ASN A 260 -14.60 17.82 8.26
N TYR A 261 -13.69 18.06 7.31
CA TYR A 261 -13.33 19.43 6.91
C TYR A 261 -14.37 20.05 5.95
N TYR A 262 -15.17 19.21 5.29
CA TYR A 262 -16.29 19.60 4.42
C TYR A 262 -17.64 19.10 4.97
N PRO A 263 -18.10 19.56 6.15
CA PRO A 263 -19.35 19.09 6.76
C PRO A 263 -20.60 19.41 5.91
N GLU A 264 -20.52 20.41 5.05
CA GLU A 264 -21.55 20.77 4.07
C GLU A 264 -21.67 19.78 2.90
N LYS A 265 -20.80 18.78 2.80
CA LYS A 265 -20.95 17.67 1.85
C LYS A 265 -21.69 16.50 2.49
N PRO A 266 -22.57 15.78 1.76
CA PRO A 266 -23.21 14.58 2.29
C PRO A 266 -22.18 13.46 2.49
N TYR A 267 -22.50 12.48 3.35
CA TYR A 267 -21.67 11.28 3.51
C TYR A 267 -21.47 10.56 2.15
N LEU A 268 -22.56 10.29 1.43
CA LEU A 268 -22.53 9.55 0.17
C LEU A 268 -22.33 10.48 -1.04
N LEU A 269 -21.09 10.87 -1.33
CA LEU A 269 -20.72 11.54 -2.59
C LEU A 269 -20.86 10.60 -3.80
N TRP A 270 -20.98 11.12 -5.01
CA TRP A 270 -21.22 10.30 -6.21
C TRP A 270 -19.99 9.46 -6.60
N ILE A 271 -20.15 8.12 -6.57
CA ILE A 271 -19.14 7.15 -7.01
C ILE A 271 -19.87 6.03 -7.79
N PRO A 272 -19.82 6.02 -9.13
CA PRO A 272 -20.50 5.03 -9.95
C PRO A 272 -20.09 3.59 -9.62
N TYR A 273 -18.80 3.36 -9.37
CA TYR A 273 -18.28 2.03 -9.10
C TYR A 273 -18.90 1.43 -7.83
N ARG A 274 -18.83 2.16 -6.70
CA ARG A 274 -19.45 1.76 -5.44
C ARG A 274 -20.97 1.61 -5.56
N ASN A 275 -21.64 2.45 -6.36
CA ASN A 275 -23.10 2.36 -6.55
C ASN A 275 -23.55 1.08 -7.29
N ARG A 276 -22.63 0.27 -7.83
CA ARG A 276 -22.93 -1.09 -8.30
C ARG A 276 -23.12 -2.09 -7.15
N HIS A 277 -22.69 -1.75 -5.94
CA HIS A 277 -22.80 -2.63 -4.78
C HIS A 277 -24.28 -2.91 -4.43
N PRO A 278 -24.72 -4.18 -4.31
CA PRO A 278 -26.13 -4.52 -4.05
C PRO A 278 -26.71 -3.85 -2.81
N ILE A 279 -25.96 -3.84 -1.69
CA ILE A 279 -26.36 -3.15 -0.46
C ILE A 279 -26.50 -1.64 -0.68
N MET A 280 -25.57 -0.98 -1.37
CA MET A 280 -25.72 0.45 -1.69
C MET A 280 -26.98 0.73 -2.51
N GLN A 281 -27.29 -0.09 -3.50
CA GLN A 281 -28.51 0.05 -4.29
C GLN A 281 -29.76 -0.11 -3.44
N GLU A 282 -29.72 -1.06 -2.49
CA GLU A 282 -30.85 -1.30 -1.59
C GLU A 282 -31.05 -0.14 -0.60
N MET A 283 -29.96 0.40 -0.06
CA MET A 283 -29.99 1.63 0.74
C MET A 283 -30.64 2.78 -0.02
N TRP A 284 -30.23 3.04 -1.27
CA TRP A 284 -30.85 4.08 -2.11
C TRP A 284 -32.33 3.82 -2.37
N ARG A 285 -32.71 2.57 -2.70
CA ARG A 285 -34.10 2.19 -2.97
C ARG A 285 -35.00 2.42 -1.75
N LEU A 286 -34.56 1.99 -0.57
CA LEU A 286 -35.31 2.14 0.68
C LEU A 286 -35.38 3.60 1.11
N HIS A 287 -34.27 4.35 1.01
CA HIS A 287 -34.24 5.77 1.32
C HIS A 287 -35.19 6.58 0.42
N ALA A 288 -35.14 6.36 -0.89
CA ALA A 288 -36.03 7.02 -1.85
C ALA A 288 -37.52 6.68 -1.63
N ALA A 289 -37.82 5.49 -1.08
CA ALA A 289 -39.17 5.08 -0.74
C ALA A 289 -39.64 5.56 0.65
N GLY A 290 -38.78 6.24 1.43
CA GLY A 290 -39.07 6.59 2.83
C GLY A 290 -39.20 5.37 3.76
N LYS A 291 -38.56 4.25 3.41
CA LYS A 291 -38.64 2.96 4.12
C LYS A 291 -37.33 2.53 4.77
N LEU A 292 -36.31 3.37 4.74
CA LEU A 292 -35.07 3.10 5.45
C LEU A 292 -35.25 3.55 6.91
N GLU A 293 -35.08 2.63 7.85
CA GLU A 293 -35.12 2.92 9.28
C GLU A 293 -34.07 3.99 9.65
N GLU A 294 -34.41 4.87 10.59
CA GLU A 294 -33.59 6.03 10.96
C GLU A 294 -32.17 5.62 11.39
N GLU A 295 -32.05 4.56 12.20
CA GLU A 295 -30.78 4.00 12.69
C GLU A 295 -29.88 3.48 11.54
N ARG A 296 -30.48 3.10 10.41
CA ARG A 296 -29.81 2.64 9.17
C ARG A 296 -29.56 3.79 8.19
N GLY A 297 -30.06 4.98 8.51
CA GLY A 297 -30.00 6.19 7.70
C GLY A 297 -28.78 7.07 7.96
N VAL A 298 -27.84 6.68 8.83
CA VAL A 298 -26.71 7.53 9.25
C VAL A 298 -25.91 8.13 8.08
N MET A 299 -25.68 7.35 7.01
CA MET A 299 -24.97 7.84 5.81
C MET A 299 -25.83 8.70 4.86
N PHE A 300 -27.11 8.89 5.16
CA PHE A 300 -27.99 9.84 4.47
C PHE A 300 -28.21 11.13 5.26
N GLN A 301 -27.61 11.25 6.45
CA GLN A 301 -27.65 12.48 7.23
C GLN A 301 -26.96 13.63 6.49
N TYR A 302 -27.58 14.82 6.57
CA TYR A 302 -27.06 16.06 6.03
C TYR A 302 -27.51 17.26 6.89
N PRO A 303 -26.62 18.22 7.20
CA PRO A 303 -25.17 18.21 6.97
C PRO A 303 -24.47 17.14 7.83
N ARG A 304 -23.20 16.84 7.52
CA ARG A 304 -22.38 16.01 8.39
C ARG A 304 -21.98 16.78 9.65
N PRO A 305 -21.80 16.10 10.80
CA PRO A 305 -21.12 16.70 11.94
C PRO A 305 -19.68 17.08 11.55
N ALA A 306 -19.24 18.28 11.93
CA ALA A 306 -17.86 18.71 11.71
C ALA A 306 -16.86 17.87 12.52
N GLU A 307 -17.29 17.39 13.69
CA GLU A 307 -16.50 16.56 14.60
C GLU A 307 -17.32 15.35 15.04
N GLU A 308 -16.67 14.20 15.08
CA GLU A 308 -17.24 12.96 15.58
C GLU A 308 -16.31 12.36 16.64
N LEU A 309 -16.86 11.92 17.77
CA LEU A 309 -16.13 11.23 18.83
C LEU A 309 -16.88 9.95 19.20
N TYR A 310 -16.19 8.82 19.23
CA TYR A 310 -16.79 7.52 19.53
C TYR A 310 -16.01 6.81 20.64
N ASP A 311 -16.72 6.17 21.57
CA ASP A 311 -16.18 5.19 22.51
C ASP A 311 -16.28 3.80 21.88
N VAL A 312 -15.28 3.41 21.09
CA VAL A 312 -15.31 2.18 20.27
C VAL A 312 -15.30 0.89 21.10
N ALA A 313 -15.05 0.98 22.41
CA ALA A 313 -15.19 -0.16 23.32
C ALA A 313 -16.66 -0.48 23.61
N ASN A 314 -17.51 0.55 23.67
CA ASN A 314 -18.94 0.42 23.98
C ASN A 314 -19.84 0.60 22.75
N ASP A 315 -19.32 1.20 21.68
CA ASP A 315 -20.01 1.46 20.42
C ASP A 315 -19.15 0.98 19.24
N ARG A 316 -19.16 -0.34 19.02
CA ARG A 316 -18.36 -1.01 17.99
C ARG A 316 -18.62 -0.47 16.56
N TYR A 317 -19.83 0.00 16.30
CA TYR A 317 -20.25 0.45 14.96
C TYR A 317 -20.20 1.97 14.79
N GLU A 318 -19.75 2.69 15.82
CA GLU A 318 -19.56 4.14 15.82
C GLU A 318 -20.86 4.86 15.44
N LEU A 319 -21.99 4.50 16.05
CA LEU A 319 -23.31 5.07 15.76
C LEU A 319 -23.71 6.20 16.72
N ASN A 320 -23.06 6.30 17.88
CA ASN A 320 -23.35 7.32 18.88
C ASN A 320 -22.22 8.36 18.94
N ASN A 321 -22.42 9.50 18.30
CA ASN A 321 -21.44 10.59 18.30
C ASN A 321 -21.47 11.36 19.64
N LEU A 322 -20.36 11.30 20.38
CA LEU A 322 -20.15 11.92 21.69
C LEU A 322 -19.52 13.32 21.60
N ALA A 323 -19.31 13.88 20.40
CA ALA A 323 -18.61 15.16 20.25
C ALA A 323 -19.32 16.35 20.91
N SER A 324 -20.64 16.28 21.12
CA SER A 324 -21.43 17.29 21.84
C SER A 324 -21.70 16.92 23.30
N ASP A 325 -21.25 15.76 23.77
CA ASP A 325 -21.46 15.32 25.15
C ASP A 325 -20.48 16.01 26.10
N ALA A 326 -21.02 16.80 27.03
CA ALA A 326 -20.24 17.53 28.02
C ALA A 326 -19.38 16.62 28.90
N ALA A 327 -19.81 15.37 29.14
CA ALA A 327 -19.03 14.40 29.92
C ALA A 327 -17.76 13.92 29.20
N HIS A 328 -17.67 14.11 27.88
CA HIS A 328 -16.54 13.68 27.05
C HIS A 328 -15.69 14.84 26.52
N ALA A 329 -15.92 16.07 26.99
CA ALA A 329 -15.22 17.26 26.52
C ALA A 329 -13.68 17.16 26.64
N ASP A 330 -13.17 16.63 27.75
CA ASP A 330 -11.72 16.45 27.96
C ASP A 330 -11.13 15.41 27.00
N VAL A 331 -11.88 14.36 26.67
CA VAL A 331 -11.48 13.34 25.70
C VAL A 331 -11.46 13.94 24.30
N LEU A 332 -12.49 14.70 23.93
CA LEU A 332 -12.57 15.39 22.65
C LEU A 332 -11.36 16.30 22.44
N GLU A 333 -11.02 17.13 23.43
CA GLU A 333 -9.90 18.06 23.34
C GLU A 333 -8.55 17.32 23.23
N ARG A 334 -8.34 16.27 24.01
CA ARG A 334 -7.13 15.44 23.93
C ARG A 334 -6.96 14.82 22.53
N MET A 335 -8.02 14.26 21.97
CA MET A 335 -7.98 13.61 20.67
C MET A 335 -7.81 14.64 19.54
N ARG A 336 -8.48 15.78 19.62
CA ARG A 336 -8.28 16.92 18.71
C ARG A 336 -6.81 17.39 18.73
N GLY A 337 -6.24 17.55 19.92
CA GLY A 337 -4.84 17.91 20.11
C GLY A 337 -3.87 16.88 19.53
N ALA A 338 -4.14 15.58 19.72
CA ALA A 338 -3.33 14.51 19.16
C ALA A 338 -3.33 14.53 17.61
N LEU A 339 -4.49 14.77 17.00
CA LEU A 339 -4.58 14.90 15.54
C LEU A 339 -3.83 16.13 15.03
N ALA A 340 -4.02 17.29 15.68
CA ALA A 340 -3.36 18.53 15.30
C ALA A 340 -1.84 18.43 15.41
N GLN A 341 -1.33 17.79 16.47
CA GLN A 341 0.10 17.55 16.66
C GLN A 341 0.65 16.67 15.53
N TRP A 342 -0.03 15.56 15.20
CA TRP A 342 0.39 14.69 14.10
C TRP A 342 0.44 15.42 12.75
N GLN A 343 -0.57 16.24 12.45
CA GLN A 343 -0.57 17.08 11.24
C GLN A 343 0.58 18.09 11.23
N SER A 344 0.93 18.66 12.39
CA SER A 344 2.07 19.57 12.53
C SER A 344 3.41 18.85 12.33
N ASP A 345 3.57 17.65 12.86
CA ASP A 345 4.83 16.91 12.84
C ASP A 345 5.19 16.40 11.44
N PHE A 346 4.18 15.97 10.67
CA PHE A 346 4.39 15.32 9.38
C PHE A 346 3.96 16.16 8.17
N GLY A 347 3.19 17.23 8.40
CA GLY A 347 2.54 18.01 7.37
C GLY A 347 1.31 17.31 6.79
N ASP A 348 0.35 18.09 6.32
CA ASP A 348 -0.86 17.61 5.65
C ASP A 348 -1.02 18.34 4.32
N MET A 349 -1.07 17.58 3.22
CA MET A 349 -1.21 18.14 1.88
C MET A 349 -2.67 18.26 1.42
N GLY A 350 -3.64 17.87 2.25
CA GLY A 350 -5.07 17.85 1.89
C GLY A 350 -5.65 19.20 1.47
N ASP A 351 -5.07 20.30 1.97
CA ASP A 351 -5.48 21.67 1.63
C ASP A 351 -4.88 22.18 0.30
N ILE A 352 -3.97 21.43 -0.32
CA ILE A 352 -3.38 21.79 -1.61
C ILE A 352 -4.26 21.20 -2.71
N PRO A 353 -4.83 22.02 -3.62
CA PRO A 353 -5.58 21.50 -4.75
C PRO A 353 -4.75 20.49 -5.56
N GLU A 354 -5.35 19.35 -5.94
CA GLU A 354 -4.64 18.25 -6.61
C GLU A 354 -3.94 18.72 -7.90
N GLU A 355 -4.56 19.63 -8.66
CA GLU A 355 -3.95 20.27 -9.83
C GLU A 355 -2.64 21.02 -9.50
N GLN A 356 -2.58 21.69 -8.35
CA GLN A 356 -1.39 22.41 -7.90
C GLN A 356 -0.32 21.43 -7.42
N MET A 357 -0.71 20.32 -6.77
CA MET A 357 0.22 19.25 -6.42
C MET A 357 0.87 18.66 -7.67
N VAL A 358 0.06 18.34 -8.69
CA VAL A 358 0.54 17.81 -9.97
C VAL A 358 1.43 18.81 -10.69
N ALA A 359 1.05 20.09 -10.75
CA ALA A 359 1.87 21.12 -11.39
C ALA A 359 3.25 21.31 -10.71
N ARG A 360 3.34 21.10 -9.38
CA ARG A 360 4.63 21.11 -8.65
C ARG A 360 5.51 19.92 -9.01
N TRP A 361 4.91 18.76 -9.25
CA TRP A 361 5.65 17.56 -9.63
C TRP A 361 6.06 17.59 -11.11
N TYR A 362 5.16 18.06 -11.98
CA TYR A 362 5.27 18.00 -13.43
C TYR A 362 5.34 19.44 -13.98
N PRO A 363 6.51 20.09 -13.92
CA PRO A 363 6.68 21.41 -14.49
C PRO A 363 6.31 21.40 -15.98
N ASP A 364 5.62 22.45 -16.43
CA ASP A 364 5.06 22.57 -17.79
C ASP A 364 4.08 21.45 -18.18
N GLY A 365 3.49 20.75 -17.20
CA GLY A 365 2.59 19.62 -17.42
C GLY A 365 3.29 18.36 -17.94
N LYS A 366 4.63 18.29 -17.85
CA LYS A 366 5.42 17.16 -18.34
C LYS A 366 5.97 16.35 -17.18
N GLN A 367 5.77 15.03 -17.25
CA GLN A 367 6.40 14.12 -16.31
C GLN A 367 7.93 14.22 -16.46
N PRO A 368 8.68 14.52 -15.39
CA PRO A 368 10.14 14.57 -15.44
C PRO A 368 10.74 13.22 -15.82
N LYS A 369 11.95 13.24 -16.41
CA LYS A 369 12.67 12.02 -16.83
C LYS A 369 13.91 11.80 -15.99
N THR A 370 14.15 10.55 -15.60
CA THR A 370 15.38 10.14 -14.90
C THR A 370 16.56 10.15 -15.87
N ALA A 371 17.68 10.75 -15.47
CA ALA A 371 18.91 10.76 -16.25
C ALA A 371 19.46 9.34 -16.41
N ALA A 372 20.00 9.05 -17.59
CA ALA A 372 20.63 7.75 -17.84
C ALA A 372 21.87 7.56 -16.96
N PRO A 373 22.13 6.35 -16.46
CA PRO A 373 23.33 6.09 -15.69
C PRO A 373 24.58 6.22 -16.57
N ILE A 374 25.66 6.72 -15.97
CA ILE A 374 27.01 6.71 -16.52
C ILE A 374 27.85 5.65 -15.82
N PHE A 375 28.91 5.21 -16.49
CA PHE A 375 29.78 4.13 -16.05
C PHE A 375 31.19 4.69 -15.81
N ILE A 376 31.71 4.51 -14.61
CA ILE A 376 32.97 5.11 -14.16
C ILE A 376 33.90 3.96 -13.76
N PRO A 377 34.81 3.53 -14.65
CA PRO A 377 35.80 2.51 -14.34
C PRO A 377 36.84 3.07 -13.36
N ILE A 378 37.22 2.28 -12.37
CA ILE A 378 38.16 2.65 -11.31
C ILE A 378 39.23 1.55 -11.24
N ASN A 379 40.46 1.92 -11.59
CA ASN A 379 41.67 1.10 -11.44
C ASN A 379 42.89 2.01 -11.20
N ALA A 380 44.10 1.45 -11.27
CA ALA A 380 45.33 2.21 -11.05
C ALA A 380 45.55 3.32 -12.11
N ALA A 381 45.11 3.12 -13.35
CA ALA A 381 45.29 4.07 -14.45
C ALA A 381 44.18 5.14 -14.52
N ASN A 382 42.97 4.81 -14.09
CA ASN A 382 41.84 5.73 -13.98
C ASN A 382 41.26 5.64 -12.57
N PRO A 383 41.58 6.57 -11.66
CA PRO A 383 41.05 6.57 -10.29
C PRO A 383 39.58 7.08 -10.22
N GLY A 384 38.79 6.88 -11.27
CA GLY A 384 37.40 7.35 -11.39
C GLY A 384 37.25 8.77 -11.92
N MET A 385 38.24 9.28 -12.66
CA MET A 385 38.22 10.64 -13.25
C MET A 385 37.53 10.67 -14.61
N GLU A 386 37.53 9.55 -15.34
CA GLU A 386 36.95 9.43 -16.68
C GLU A 386 35.78 8.44 -16.71
N VAL A 387 34.80 8.77 -17.55
CA VAL A 387 33.60 7.95 -17.81
C VAL A 387 33.85 7.04 -19.01
N ALA A 388 33.42 5.79 -18.94
CA ALA A 388 33.35 4.90 -20.10
C ALA A 388 32.06 5.16 -20.91
N GLU A 389 32.15 5.99 -21.95
CA GLU A 389 30.97 6.32 -22.78
C GLU A 389 30.40 5.11 -23.55
N SER A 390 31.28 4.26 -24.09
CA SER A 390 30.97 3.10 -24.93
C SER A 390 31.64 1.79 -24.48
N GLY A 391 32.29 1.78 -23.31
CA GLY A 391 33.06 0.66 -22.80
C GLY A 391 34.57 0.86 -22.93
N GLY A 392 35.33 -0.22 -23.09
CA GLY A 392 36.77 -0.15 -23.34
C GLY A 392 37.56 -1.28 -22.69
N ARG A 393 38.88 -1.22 -22.88
CA ARG A 393 39.85 -2.14 -22.29
C ARG A 393 40.51 -1.52 -21.08
N TRP A 394 40.50 -2.22 -19.95
CA TRP A 394 40.91 -1.73 -18.64
C TRP A 394 41.78 -2.76 -17.91
N GLU A 395 42.81 -2.30 -17.21
CA GLU A 395 43.68 -3.20 -16.42
C GLU A 395 42.98 -3.64 -15.13
N ALA A 396 43.17 -4.90 -14.75
CA ALA A 396 42.78 -5.41 -13.45
C ALA A 396 43.68 -4.88 -12.31
N PRO A 397 43.17 -4.73 -11.07
CA PRO A 397 41.78 -4.90 -10.66
C PRO A 397 40.90 -3.74 -11.12
N LEU A 398 39.66 -4.04 -11.52
CA LEU A 398 38.69 -3.04 -11.97
C LEU A 398 37.43 -3.04 -11.09
N LEU A 399 37.07 -1.85 -10.61
CA LEU A 399 35.73 -1.55 -10.13
C LEU A 399 34.99 -0.73 -11.18
N LEU A 400 33.70 -0.98 -11.35
CA LEU A 400 32.82 -0.19 -12.19
C LEU A 400 31.78 0.50 -11.32
N GLN A 401 31.93 1.80 -11.13
CA GLN A 401 30.95 2.62 -10.43
C GLN A 401 29.86 3.07 -11.41
N LEU A 402 28.61 3.04 -10.97
CA LEU A 402 27.46 3.57 -11.71
C LEU A 402 26.98 4.85 -11.05
N HIS A 403 26.69 5.88 -11.84
CA HIS A 403 26.21 7.16 -11.33
C HIS A 403 25.02 7.67 -12.14
N CYS A 404 24.04 8.26 -11.47
CA CYS A 404 22.92 8.97 -12.08
C CYS A 404 22.83 10.36 -11.46
N SER A 405 22.74 11.40 -12.30
CA SER A 405 22.66 12.79 -11.85
C SER A 405 21.27 13.19 -11.33
N THR A 406 20.25 12.35 -11.53
CA THR A 406 18.91 12.61 -10.97
C THR A 406 18.90 12.33 -9.48
N HIS A 407 18.72 13.39 -8.69
CA HIS A 407 18.70 13.31 -7.24
C HIS A 407 17.60 12.35 -6.75
N GLY A 408 17.97 11.41 -5.87
CA GLY A 408 17.06 10.40 -5.35
C GLY A 408 16.72 9.27 -6.33
N ALA A 409 17.43 9.14 -7.45
CA ALA A 409 17.29 7.97 -8.32
C ALA A 409 17.92 6.71 -7.70
N SER A 410 17.38 5.55 -8.04
CA SER A 410 17.99 4.23 -7.81
C SER A 410 18.45 3.68 -9.17
N ILE A 411 19.50 2.88 -9.18
CA ILE A 411 20.04 2.28 -10.42
C ILE A 411 19.78 0.77 -10.36
N ALA A 412 19.22 0.23 -11.44
CA ALA A 412 19.17 -1.20 -11.71
C ALA A 412 20.23 -1.55 -12.75
N TRP A 413 20.89 -2.70 -12.59
CA TRP A 413 21.91 -3.17 -13.52
C TRP A 413 21.79 -4.67 -13.78
N THR A 414 22.37 -5.15 -14.88
CA THR A 414 22.46 -6.57 -15.20
C THR A 414 23.65 -6.84 -16.11
N THR A 415 24.16 -8.07 -16.05
CA THR A 415 25.11 -8.64 -17.02
C THR A 415 24.44 -9.65 -17.95
N ASP A 416 23.15 -9.90 -17.75
CA ASP A 416 22.40 -10.88 -18.52
C ASP A 416 21.99 -10.28 -19.86
N SER A 417 22.00 -11.14 -20.88
CA SER A 417 21.52 -10.81 -22.22
C SER A 417 20.03 -11.08 -22.36
N GLY A 418 19.37 -10.36 -23.28
CA GLY A 418 17.97 -10.61 -23.64
C GLY A 418 16.95 -9.84 -22.80
N ASP A 419 15.67 -10.07 -23.11
CA ASP A 419 14.54 -9.38 -22.51
C ASP A 419 14.17 -9.94 -21.13
N ASP A 420 14.47 -11.22 -20.88
CA ASP A 420 14.26 -11.91 -19.59
C ASP A 420 15.44 -11.71 -18.61
N ALA A 421 16.26 -10.69 -18.85
CA ALA A 421 17.45 -10.41 -18.04
C ALA A 421 17.09 -10.13 -16.57
N ARG A 422 17.85 -10.70 -15.64
CA ARG A 422 17.65 -10.46 -14.22
C ARG A 422 18.30 -9.14 -13.82
N TRP A 423 17.47 -8.17 -13.43
CA TRP A 423 17.92 -6.85 -12.99
C TRP A 423 18.21 -6.83 -11.50
N ARG A 424 19.42 -6.41 -11.11
CA ARG A 424 19.88 -6.25 -9.74
C ARG A 424 19.83 -4.79 -9.32
N LEU A 425 19.61 -4.53 -8.04
CA LEU A 425 19.76 -3.20 -7.46
C LEU A 425 21.26 -2.86 -7.36
N TYR A 426 21.65 -1.66 -7.77
CA TYR A 426 23.00 -1.16 -7.60
C TYR A 426 23.17 -0.56 -6.20
N THR A 427 23.99 -1.20 -5.37
CA THR A 427 24.30 -0.74 -4.00
C THR A 427 25.76 -0.38 -3.80
N GLU A 428 26.67 -0.95 -4.60
CA GLU A 428 28.11 -0.74 -4.50
C GLU A 428 28.80 -0.87 -5.88
N PRO A 429 30.02 -0.32 -6.07
CA PRO A 429 30.80 -0.51 -7.30
C PRO A 429 30.98 -1.98 -7.67
N LEU A 430 30.74 -2.30 -8.95
CA LEU A 430 30.79 -3.67 -9.45
C LEU A 430 32.24 -4.10 -9.61
N ARG A 431 32.62 -5.24 -9.01
CA ARG A 431 33.94 -5.83 -9.27
C ARG A 431 33.89 -6.69 -10.52
N LEU A 432 34.55 -6.24 -11.58
CA LEU A 432 34.60 -6.98 -12.84
C LEU A 432 35.83 -7.90 -12.87
N GLN A 433 35.59 -9.17 -13.22
CA GLN A 433 36.65 -10.17 -13.37
C GLN A 433 37.37 -9.99 -14.70
N LYS A 434 38.58 -10.57 -14.81
CA LYS A 434 39.31 -10.62 -16.09
C LYS A 434 38.45 -11.27 -17.17
N GLY A 435 38.54 -10.73 -18.38
CA GLY A 435 37.73 -11.13 -19.53
C GLY A 435 36.73 -10.04 -19.91
N GLU A 436 35.77 -10.44 -20.74
CA GLU A 436 34.79 -9.53 -21.29
C GLU A 436 33.47 -9.61 -20.54
N THR A 437 32.90 -8.45 -20.23
CA THR A 437 31.58 -8.35 -19.59
C THR A 437 30.79 -7.21 -20.23
N THR A 438 29.56 -7.49 -20.63
CA THR A 438 28.60 -6.43 -21.00
C THR A 438 27.80 -6.06 -19.76
N VAL A 439 27.83 -4.78 -19.39
CA VAL A 439 27.05 -4.25 -18.25
C VAL A 439 25.97 -3.36 -18.81
N ARG A 440 24.72 -3.69 -18.47
CA ARG A 440 23.52 -2.90 -18.78
C ARG A 440 23.03 -2.22 -17.52
N ALA A 441 22.60 -0.98 -17.61
CA ALA A 441 22.09 -0.21 -16.48
C ALA A 441 20.96 0.74 -16.89
N LYS A 442 20.01 0.95 -15.98
CA LYS A 442 18.98 1.97 -16.08
C LYS A 442 18.71 2.56 -14.70
N ALA A 443 18.26 3.80 -14.66
CA ALA A 443 17.98 4.53 -13.43
C ALA A 443 16.50 4.89 -13.35
N VAL A 444 15.96 4.86 -12.13
CA VAL A 444 14.56 5.16 -11.86
C VAL A 444 14.44 6.08 -10.64
N ARG A 445 13.64 7.12 -10.78
CA ARG A 445 13.22 8.01 -9.69
C ARG A 445 11.70 7.89 -9.53
N ILE A 446 11.20 7.64 -8.32
CA ILE A 446 9.75 7.51 -8.07
C ILE A 446 9.02 8.76 -8.59
N GLY A 447 7.99 8.54 -9.40
CA GLY A 447 7.21 9.60 -10.03
C GLY A 447 7.77 10.10 -11.36
N TYR A 448 9.04 9.83 -11.69
CA TYR A 448 9.67 10.21 -12.95
C TYR A 448 9.51 9.08 -13.99
N GLN A 449 9.70 9.40 -15.27
CA GLN A 449 9.94 8.39 -16.29
C GLN A 449 11.28 7.70 -16.04
N GLU A 450 11.33 6.39 -16.25
CA GLU A 450 12.57 5.61 -16.21
C GLU A 450 13.57 6.14 -17.24
N SER A 451 14.87 6.05 -16.93
CA SER A 451 15.89 6.47 -17.87
C SER A 451 15.91 5.56 -19.11
N ALA A 452 16.55 6.03 -20.18
CA ALA A 452 16.97 5.09 -21.22
C ALA A 452 17.93 4.06 -20.61
N GLU A 453 17.83 2.81 -21.05
CA GLU A 453 18.83 1.80 -20.75
C GLU A 453 20.15 2.17 -21.45
N ARG A 454 21.25 1.99 -20.74
CA ARG A 454 22.61 2.09 -21.28
C ARG A 454 23.31 0.76 -21.14
N ALA A 455 24.15 0.43 -22.11
CA ALA A 455 24.99 -0.76 -22.09
C ALA A 455 26.43 -0.37 -22.46
N ILE A 456 27.41 -0.98 -21.79
CA ILE A 456 28.82 -0.88 -22.15
C ILE A 456 29.48 -2.26 -22.17
N ARG A 457 30.46 -2.44 -23.05
CA ARG A 457 31.31 -3.64 -23.12
C ARG A 457 32.65 -3.34 -22.48
N VAL A 458 32.97 -4.04 -21.41
CA VAL A 458 34.22 -3.86 -20.64
C VAL A 458 35.09 -5.09 -20.83
N GLU A 459 36.31 -4.89 -21.31
CA GLU A 459 37.35 -5.92 -21.36
C GLU A 459 38.36 -5.65 -20.24
N VAL A 460 38.45 -6.56 -19.27
CA VAL A 460 39.39 -6.46 -18.16
C VAL A 460 40.60 -7.36 -18.43
N VAL A 461 41.81 -6.78 -18.50
CA VAL A 461 43.06 -7.49 -18.85
C VAL A 461 44.02 -7.68 -17.68
#